data_AF-X7ZYQ8-F1
#
_entry.id   AF-X7ZYQ8-F1
#
_cell.length_a   1.000
_cell.length_b   1.000
_cell.length_c   1.000
_cell.angle_alpha   90.00
_cell.angle_beta   90.00
_cell.angle_gamma   90.00
#
_symmetry.space_group_name_H-M   'P 1'
#
loop_
_entity.id
_entity.type
_entity.pdbx_description
1 polymer ?
#
loop_
_entity_poly.entity_id
_entity_poly.type
_entity_poly.pdbx_seq_one_letter_code
_entity_poly.pdbx_strand_id
1 'polypeptide(L)'
;MGVRHAGAAAAPGVFPLPLGYMLIPPAEHTEAARAEMLAGRLPEHWPPALRAHQLAVSGQRESAIAALAVQAKTGDPVARYNRFVLDPDSDDPDDLRRVLDQFAILVDVVLFTLGRTETPPQSDAADGEIAATVLSAQAAYALAKENPSLAIAFLDSAADAASAVSAPLAGIMLGGAAAICRDIGDPGGVQRLEHALRALDGADDLRVVRAEIHLCLARIIHEQAQSNTALLAKAIPHYHSALQLVRRNDAPLVWAAAHAGLAAAYLTMPMVEASGQLRLGVAAQSLRSALTVYTRTEYPRSGPAFS
;
A
#
# COMPACT_ATOMS: atom_id res chain seq x y z
N MET A 1 -13.62 -31.80 6.89
CA MET A 1 -13.36 -30.96 5.70
C MET A 1 -14.36 -29.81 5.78
N GLY A 2 -14.00 -28.74 6.50
CA GLY A 2 -14.94 -27.67 6.85
C GLY A 2 -14.99 -26.64 5.74
N VAL A 3 -16.16 -26.45 5.14
CA VAL A 3 -16.45 -25.35 4.22
C VAL A 3 -16.36 -24.07 5.06
N ARG A 4 -15.28 -23.30 4.91
CA ARG A 4 -15.22 -21.93 5.45
C ARG A 4 -16.32 -21.14 4.72
N HIS A 5 -17.25 -20.55 5.46
CA HIS A 5 -18.22 -19.62 4.89
C HIS A 5 -17.45 -18.48 4.22
N ALA A 6 -17.44 -18.46 2.88
CA ALA A 6 -16.81 -17.41 2.10
C ALA A 6 -17.69 -16.15 2.18
N GLY A 7 -17.40 -15.28 3.14
CA GLY A 7 -17.91 -13.91 3.15
C GLY A 7 -17.25 -13.07 2.06
N ALA A 8 -17.79 -11.89 1.78
CA ALA A 8 -17.11 -10.91 0.93
C ALA A 8 -15.72 -10.56 1.51
N ALA A 9 -14.75 -10.29 0.65
CA ALA A 9 -13.39 -9.88 1.05
C ALA A 9 -13.12 -8.46 0.57
N ALA A 10 -12.36 -7.66 1.32
CA ALA A 10 -11.86 -6.37 0.83
C ALA A 10 -10.43 -6.58 0.33
N ALA A 11 -9.99 -5.91 -0.74
CA ALA A 11 -8.59 -6.00 -1.19
C ALA A 11 -7.85 -4.65 -1.03
N PRO A 12 -7.73 -4.11 0.20
CA PRO A 12 -7.10 -2.82 0.44
C PRO A 12 -5.61 -2.80 0.07
N GLY A 13 -4.99 -3.99 -0.03
CA GLY A 13 -3.60 -4.08 -0.41
C GLY A 13 -3.34 -3.75 -1.88
N VAL A 14 -4.17 -4.23 -2.80
CA VAL A 14 -3.90 -4.13 -4.26
C VAL A 14 -4.48 -2.86 -4.88
N PHE A 15 -5.54 -2.31 -4.29
CA PHE A 15 -6.22 -1.15 -4.84
C PHE A 15 -5.89 0.14 -4.09
N PRO A 16 -5.65 1.26 -4.80
CA PRO A 16 -5.48 2.56 -4.15
C PRO A 16 -6.78 2.95 -3.43
N LEU A 17 -6.68 3.73 -2.36
CA LEU A 17 -7.87 4.29 -1.71
C LEU A 17 -8.62 5.24 -2.67
N PRO A 18 -9.96 5.25 -2.68
CA PRO A 18 -10.85 4.48 -1.79
C PRO A 18 -11.17 3.05 -2.30
N LEU A 19 -10.70 2.63 -3.48
CA LEU A 19 -11.03 1.34 -4.08
C LEU A 19 -10.62 0.15 -3.19
N GLY A 20 -9.59 0.34 -2.36
CA GLY A 20 -9.18 -0.63 -1.36
C GLY A 20 -10.28 -1.07 -0.38
N TYR A 21 -11.31 -0.25 -0.19
CA TYR A 21 -12.47 -0.59 0.65
C TYR A 21 -13.58 -1.34 -0.09
N MET A 22 -13.48 -1.53 -1.40
CA MET A 22 -14.49 -2.29 -2.15
C MET A 22 -14.48 -3.76 -1.74
N LEU A 23 -15.68 -4.29 -1.49
CA LEU A 23 -15.93 -5.69 -1.24
C LEU A 23 -15.95 -6.49 -2.55
N ILE A 24 -15.37 -7.68 -2.51
CA ILE A 24 -15.37 -8.67 -3.58
C ILE A 24 -16.46 -9.67 -3.24
N PRO A 25 -17.56 -9.75 -4.01
CA PRO A 25 -18.66 -10.67 -3.72
C PRO A 25 -18.19 -12.13 -3.75
N PRO A 26 -18.57 -12.94 -2.75
CA PRO A 26 -18.18 -14.33 -2.69
C PRO A 26 -19.02 -15.17 -3.65
N ALA A 27 -18.37 -15.83 -4.61
CA ALA A 27 -19.00 -16.76 -5.52
C ALA A 27 -17.93 -17.71 -6.09
N GLU A 28 -18.34 -18.91 -6.51
CA GLU A 28 -17.43 -19.88 -7.13
C GLU A 28 -16.65 -19.28 -8.31
N HIS A 29 -17.33 -18.47 -9.15
CA HIS A 29 -16.73 -17.81 -10.30
C HIS A 29 -15.83 -16.61 -9.96
N THR A 30 -15.85 -16.09 -8.72
CA THR A 30 -14.97 -14.99 -8.28
C THR A 30 -13.80 -15.49 -7.43
N GLU A 31 -13.81 -16.75 -7.02
CA GLU A 31 -12.83 -17.33 -6.09
C GLU A 31 -11.39 -17.18 -6.58
N ALA A 32 -11.11 -17.54 -7.84
CA ALA A 32 -9.78 -17.42 -8.42
C ALA A 32 -9.29 -15.97 -8.46
N ALA A 33 -10.17 -15.03 -8.84
CA ALA A 33 -9.84 -13.61 -8.87
C ALA A 33 -9.63 -13.05 -7.45
N ARG A 34 -10.42 -13.50 -6.47
CA ARG A 34 -10.27 -13.12 -5.06
C ARG A 34 -8.94 -13.62 -4.50
N ALA A 35 -8.55 -14.87 -4.80
CA ALA A 35 -7.29 -15.45 -4.36
C ALA A 35 -6.08 -14.66 -4.90
N GLU A 36 -6.11 -14.23 -6.16
CA GLU A 36 -5.07 -13.37 -6.74
C GLU A 36 -4.98 -12.03 -6.00
N MET A 37 -6.12 -11.36 -5.77
CA MET A 37 -6.15 -10.07 -5.06
C MET A 37 -5.66 -10.18 -3.61
N LEU A 38 -6.05 -11.23 -2.90
CA LEU A 38 -5.55 -11.53 -1.54
C LEU A 38 -4.03 -11.77 -1.53
N ALA A 39 -3.49 -12.33 -2.62
CA ALA A 39 -2.07 -12.57 -2.83
C ALA A 39 -1.33 -11.35 -3.42
N GLY A 40 -1.96 -10.18 -3.49
CA GLY A 40 -1.29 -8.96 -3.91
C GLY A 40 -1.16 -8.81 -5.43
N ARG A 41 -2.00 -9.52 -6.20
CA ARG A 41 -1.99 -9.55 -7.67
C ARG A 41 -3.35 -9.20 -8.26
N LEU A 42 -3.35 -8.50 -9.39
CA LEU A 42 -4.55 -8.27 -10.19
C LEU A 42 -4.85 -9.53 -11.01
N PRO A 43 -6.12 -9.97 -11.09
CA PRO A 43 -6.46 -11.13 -11.89
C PRO A 43 -6.24 -10.86 -13.37
N GLU A 44 -5.64 -11.81 -14.08
CA GLU A 44 -5.52 -11.76 -15.54
C GLU A 44 -6.89 -11.80 -16.23
N HIS A 45 -7.80 -12.60 -15.66
CA HIS A 45 -9.15 -12.80 -16.17
C HIS A 45 -10.18 -12.26 -15.17
N TRP A 46 -10.89 -11.20 -15.57
CA TRP A 46 -11.91 -10.57 -14.75
C TRP A 46 -13.28 -11.23 -14.99
N PRO A 47 -13.88 -11.88 -13.99
CA PRO A 47 -15.23 -12.42 -14.13
C PRO A 47 -16.24 -11.26 -14.29
N PRO A 48 -17.36 -11.46 -15.02
CA PRO A 48 -18.37 -10.42 -15.25
C PRO A 48 -18.89 -9.77 -13.96
N ALA A 49 -18.98 -10.54 -12.87
CA ALA A 49 -19.38 -10.05 -11.54
C ALA A 49 -18.44 -8.97 -10.98
N LEU A 50 -17.16 -8.97 -11.38
CA LEU A 50 -16.14 -8.00 -10.94
C LEU A 50 -15.87 -6.92 -11.99
N ARG A 51 -16.78 -6.70 -12.94
CA ARG A 51 -16.63 -5.67 -13.98
C ARG A 51 -16.45 -4.27 -13.38
N ALA A 52 -17.16 -3.96 -12.29
CA ALA A 52 -17.02 -2.68 -11.60
C ALA A 52 -15.60 -2.47 -11.04
N HIS A 53 -15.03 -3.49 -10.40
CA HIS A 53 -13.66 -3.47 -9.89
C HIS A 53 -12.65 -3.27 -11.02
N GLN A 54 -12.79 -3.99 -12.14
CA GLN A 54 -11.93 -3.84 -13.31
C GLN A 54 -11.95 -2.40 -13.86
N LEU A 55 -13.14 -1.81 -13.98
CA LEU A 55 -13.33 -0.44 -14.46
C LEU A 55 -12.70 0.57 -13.49
N ALA A 56 -12.92 0.39 -12.19
CA ALA A 56 -12.38 1.28 -11.16
C ALA A 56 -10.85 1.29 -11.18
N VAL A 57 -10.22 0.11 -11.24
CA VAL A 57 -8.74 -0.04 -11.32
C VAL A 57 -8.17 0.61 -12.57
N SER A 58 -8.91 0.55 -13.68
CA SER A 58 -8.53 1.18 -14.95
C SER A 58 -8.75 2.70 -14.96
N GLY A 59 -9.10 3.32 -13.83
CA GLY A 59 -9.39 4.74 -13.72
C GLY A 59 -10.76 5.17 -14.26
N GLN A 60 -11.62 4.22 -14.67
CA GLN A 60 -12.94 4.49 -15.25
C GLN A 60 -14.02 4.56 -14.15
N ARG A 61 -13.86 5.51 -13.22
CA ARG A 61 -14.72 5.66 -12.02
C ARG A 61 -16.21 5.77 -12.36
N GLU A 62 -16.59 6.65 -13.27
CA GLU A 62 -17.99 6.86 -13.64
C GLU A 62 -18.63 5.59 -14.23
N SER A 63 -17.87 4.87 -15.06
CA SER A 63 -18.34 3.60 -15.62
C SER A 63 -18.47 2.52 -14.57
N ALA A 64 -17.59 2.48 -13.57
CA ALA A 64 -17.70 1.58 -12.43
C ALA A 64 -18.95 1.88 -11.59
N ILE A 65 -19.22 3.15 -11.29
CA ILE A 65 -20.42 3.60 -10.58
C ILE A 65 -21.68 3.21 -11.36
N ALA A 66 -21.71 3.44 -12.68
CA ALA A 66 -22.84 3.08 -13.52
C ALA A 66 -23.10 1.56 -13.53
N ALA A 67 -22.04 0.74 -13.60
CA ALA A 67 -22.16 -0.72 -13.53
C ALA A 67 -22.73 -1.17 -12.17
N LEU A 68 -22.24 -0.59 -11.07
CA LEU A 68 -22.73 -0.88 -9.72
C LEU A 68 -24.17 -0.39 -9.52
N ALA A 69 -24.58 0.73 -10.11
CA ALA A 69 -25.95 1.22 -10.03
C ALA A 69 -26.96 0.27 -10.69
N VAL A 70 -26.55 -0.43 -11.77
CA VAL A 70 -27.38 -1.48 -12.39
C VAL A 70 -27.50 -2.69 -11.47
N GLN A 71 -26.39 -3.12 -10.85
CA GLN A 71 -26.38 -4.23 -9.91
C GLN A 71 -27.15 -3.90 -8.63
N ALA A 72 -26.99 -2.72 -8.06
CA ALA A 72 -27.67 -2.29 -6.83
C ALA A 72 -29.20 -2.28 -6.96
N LYS A 73 -29.75 -2.09 -8.17
CA LYS A 73 -31.20 -2.18 -8.43
C LYS A 73 -31.76 -3.58 -8.20
N THR A 74 -30.93 -4.63 -8.17
CA THR A 74 -31.37 -5.99 -7.83
C THR A 74 -31.49 -6.21 -6.31
N GLY A 75 -31.14 -5.21 -5.50
CA GLY A 75 -31.14 -5.28 -4.04
C GLY A 75 -29.85 -5.83 -3.44
N ASP A 76 -28.80 -6.06 -4.24
CA ASP A 76 -27.50 -6.57 -3.77
C ASP A 76 -26.81 -5.57 -2.80
N PRO A 77 -26.67 -5.93 -1.50
CA PRO A 77 -26.01 -5.07 -0.51
C PRO A 77 -24.55 -4.77 -0.84
N VAL A 78 -23.82 -5.72 -1.45
CA VAL A 78 -22.40 -5.56 -1.79
C VAL A 78 -22.25 -4.54 -2.92
N ALA A 79 -23.12 -4.59 -3.94
CA ALA A 79 -23.13 -3.62 -5.01
C ALA A 79 -23.48 -2.21 -4.52
N ARG A 80 -24.47 -2.09 -3.62
CA ARG A 80 -24.82 -0.82 -2.95
C ARG A 80 -23.63 -0.23 -2.19
N TYR A 81 -22.99 -1.04 -1.34
CA TYR A 81 -21.81 -0.62 -0.59
C TYR A 81 -20.63 -0.24 -1.48
N ASN A 82 -20.32 -1.04 -2.51
CA ASN A 82 -19.23 -0.72 -3.44
C ASN A 82 -19.49 0.58 -4.21
N ARG A 83 -20.76 0.87 -4.51
CA ARG A 83 -21.14 2.16 -5.10
C ARG A 83 -20.91 3.29 -4.10
N PHE A 84 -21.29 3.10 -2.84
CA PHE A 84 -21.02 4.05 -1.75
C PHE A 84 -19.52 4.34 -1.56
N VAL A 85 -18.65 3.34 -1.67
CA VAL A 85 -17.18 3.54 -1.63
C VAL A 85 -16.70 4.49 -2.75
N LEU A 86 -17.28 4.37 -3.95
CA LEU A 86 -16.91 5.19 -5.12
C LEU A 86 -17.68 6.51 -5.22
N ASP A 87 -18.85 6.59 -4.62
CA ASP A 87 -19.77 7.73 -4.61
C ASP A 87 -20.48 7.77 -3.24
N PRO A 88 -19.89 8.44 -2.23
CA PRO A 88 -20.37 8.40 -0.84
C PRO A 88 -21.75 9.02 -0.61
N ASP A 89 -22.30 9.72 -1.61
CA ASP A 89 -23.65 10.30 -1.56
C ASP A 89 -24.69 9.44 -2.28
N SER A 90 -24.29 8.26 -2.77
CA SER A 90 -25.16 7.38 -3.56
C SER A 90 -26.18 6.58 -2.76
N ASP A 91 -26.00 6.48 -1.44
CA ASP A 91 -26.82 5.64 -0.56
C ASP A 91 -26.83 6.20 0.87
N ASP A 92 -27.81 5.77 1.67
CA ASP A 92 -27.92 6.14 3.08
C ASP A 92 -27.04 5.23 3.96
N PRO A 93 -26.12 5.77 4.78
CA PRO A 93 -25.24 4.96 5.61
C PRO A 93 -25.95 4.08 6.64
N ASP A 94 -27.08 4.53 7.20
CA ASP A 94 -27.80 3.75 8.20
C ASP A 94 -28.50 2.55 7.55
N ASP A 95 -29.06 2.73 6.36
CA ASP A 95 -29.62 1.64 5.56
C ASP A 95 -28.54 0.64 5.13
N LEU A 96 -27.37 1.11 4.71
CA LEU A 96 -26.24 0.22 4.36
C LEU A 96 -25.82 -0.65 5.54
N ARG A 97 -25.66 -0.07 6.74
CA ARG A 97 -25.27 -0.85 7.93
C ARG A 97 -26.27 -1.97 8.24
N ARG A 98 -27.57 -1.75 8.04
CA ARG A 98 -28.61 -2.77 8.28
C ARG A 98 -28.52 -3.96 7.33
N VAL A 99 -28.01 -3.78 6.11
CA VAL A 99 -27.98 -4.82 5.08
C VAL A 99 -26.62 -5.48 4.87
N LEU A 100 -25.57 -4.98 5.53
CA LEU A 100 -24.19 -5.44 5.37
C LEU A 100 -23.71 -6.44 6.42
N ASP A 101 -24.53 -6.76 7.43
CA ASP A 101 -24.21 -7.74 8.47
C ASP A 101 -22.81 -7.49 9.08
N GLN A 102 -21.89 -8.47 9.06
CA GLN A 102 -20.52 -8.33 9.55
C GLN A 102 -19.69 -7.24 8.86
N PHE A 103 -20.09 -6.78 7.66
CA PHE A 103 -19.39 -5.73 6.90
C PHE A 103 -19.87 -4.32 7.24
N ALA A 104 -20.90 -4.17 8.09
CA ALA A 104 -21.47 -2.86 8.44
C ALA A 104 -20.42 -1.87 8.97
N ILE A 105 -19.42 -2.35 9.71
CA ILE A 105 -18.33 -1.54 10.26
C ILE A 105 -17.50 -0.82 9.18
N LEU A 106 -17.46 -1.35 7.96
CA LEU A 106 -16.72 -0.74 6.86
C LEU A 106 -17.39 0.55 6.37
N VAL A 107 -18.71 0.71 6.56
CA VAL A 107 -19.39 1.99 6.31
C VAL A 107 -18.78 3.08 7.19
N ASP A 108 -18.56 2.78 8.47
CA ASP A 108 -17.98 3.72 9.43
C ASP A 108 -16.51 4.02 9.11
N VAL A 109 -15.75 3.02 8.63
CA VAL A 109 -14.38 3.24 8.13
C VAL A 109 -14.40 4.24 6.98
N VAL A 110 -15.26 4.03 5.99
CA VAL A 110 -15.35 4.92 4.83
C VAL A 110 -15.75 6.34 5.27
N LEU A 111 -16.77 6.48 6.11
CA LEU A 111 -17.19 7.78 6.64
C LEU A 111 -16.06 8.50 7.39
N PHE A 112 -15.33 7.79 8.25
CA PHE A 112 -14.17 8.34 8.96
C PHE A 112 -13.07 8.80 7.99
N THR A 113 -12.72 7.97 7.02
CA THR A 113 -11.65 8.27 6.05
C THR A 113 -11.99 9.46 5.15
N LEU A 114 -13.29 9.74 4.94
CA LEU A 114 -13.78 10.91 4.23
C LEU A 114 -13.94 12.15 5.14
N GLY A 115 -13.65 12.03 6.44
CA GLY A 115 -13.82 13.12 7.41
C GLY A 115 -15.28 13.42 7.76
N ARG A 116 -16.22 12.51 7.46
CA ARG A 116 -17.63 12.64 7.83
C ARG A 116 -17.89 12.26 9.30
N THR A 117 -16.95 11.56 9.93
CA THR A 117 -16.92 11.30 11.37
C THR A 117 -15.56 11.65 11.94
N GLU A 118 -15.53 12.13 13.18
CA GLU A 118 -14.28 12.53 13.85
C GLU A 118 -13.53 11.36 14.50
N THR A 119 -14.26 10.30 14.88
CA THR A 119 -13.69 9.14 15.57
C THR A 119 -13.73 7.91 14.66
N PRO A 120 -12.65 7.12 14.63
CA PRO A 120 -12.62 5.88 13.87
C PRO A 120 -13.53 4.83 14.53
N PRO A 121 -14.08 3.89 13.74
CA PRO A 121 -14.83 2.77 14.30
C PRO A 121 -13.95 1.89 15.20
N GLN A 122 -14.61 1.18 16.12
CA GLN A 122 -14.00 0.16 16.97
C GLN A 122 -14.83 -1.11 16.86
N SER A 123 -14.18 -2.27 16.88
CA SER A 123 -14.87 -3.56 16.83
C SER A 123 -14.03 -4.65 17.48
N ASP A 124 -14.63 -5.38 18.41
CA ASP A 124 -14.06 -6.59 19.02
C ASP A 124 -14.43 -7.85 18.24
N ALA A 125 -15.36 -7.74 17.29
CA ALA A 125 -15.88 -8.87 16.50
C ALA A 125 -15.24 -8.98 15.10
N ALA A 126 -14.59 -7.92 14.63
CA ALA A 126 -13.92 -7.93 13.33
C ALA A 126 -12.67 -8.82 13.38
N ASP A 127 -12.44 -9.56 12.30
CA ASP A 127 -11.23 -10.36 12.08
C ASP A 127 -10.65 -10.12 10.68
N GLY A 128 -9.49 -10.72 10.40
CA GLY A 128 -8.88 -10.71 9.08
C GLY A 128 -8.66 -9.31 8.51
N GLU A 129 -9.11 -9.11 7.27
CA GLU A 129 -8.96 -7.85 6.51
C GLU A 129 -9.82 -6.72 7.06
N ILE A 130 -10.97 -7.04 7.65
CA ILE A 130 -11.88 -6.05 8.25
C ILE A 130 -11.22 -5.48 9.51
N ALA A 131 -10.69 -6.35 10.38
CA ALA A 131 -9.94 -5.91 11.57
C ALA A 131 -8.73 -5.06 11.18
N ALA A 132 -7.94 -5.50 10.19
CA ALA A 132 -6.78 -4.75 9.72
C ALA A 132 -7.17 -3.35 9.21
N THR A 133 -8.31 -3.24 8.53
CA THR A 133 -8.83 -1.98 8.00
C THR A 133 -9.30 -1.03 9.11
N VAL A 134 -10.04 -1.54 10.11
CA VAL A 134 -10.47 -0.75 11.28
C VAL A 134 -9.25 -0.28 12.09
N LEU A 135 -8.31 -1.18 12.36
CA LEU A 135 -7.07 -0.86 13.09
C LEU A 135 -6.20 0.16 12.33
N SER A 136 -6.15 0.09 11.00
CA SER A 136 -5.47 1.10 10.18
C SER A 136 -6.09 2.50 10.31
N ALA A 137 -7.43 2.59 10.33
CA ALA A 137 -8.13 3.84 10.59
C ALA A 137 -7.85 4.38 12.01
N GLN A 138 -7.79 3.49 13.01
CA GLN A 138 -7.40 3.86 14.38
C GLN A 138 -5.95 4.32 14.48
N ALA A 139 -5.03 3.70 13.73
CA ALA A 139 -3.64 4.14 13.65
C ALA A 139 -3.52 5.55 13.04
N ALA A 140 -4.27 5.83 11.96
CA ALA A 140 -4.32 7.16 11.37
C ALA A 140 -4.85 8.21 12.36
N TYR A 141 -5.90 7.88 13.12
CA TYR A 141 -6.41 8.73 14.18
C TYR A 141 -5.38 8.96 15.31
N ALA A 142 -4.69 7.92 15.76
CA ALA A 142 -3.66 8.02 16.79
C ALA A 142 -2.50 8.94 16.35
N LEU A 143 -2.09 8.87 15.08
CA LEU A 143 -1.10 9.80 14.50
C LEU A 143 -1.62 11.24 14.49
N ALA A 144 -2.88 11.46 14.12
CA ALA A 144 -3.50 12.79 14.16
C ALA A 144 -3.61 13.36 15.59
N LYS A 145 -3.56 12.50 16.61
CA LYS A 145 -3.49 12.86 18.03
C LYS A 145 -2.07 12.86 18.59
N GLU A 146 -1.05 12.86 17.72
CA GLU A 146 0.37 12.89 18.09
C GLU A 146 0.78 11.72 18.99
N ASN A 147 0.15 10.55 18.82
CA ASN A 147 0.48 9.33 19.57
C ASN A 147 1.04 8.24 18.64
N PRO A 148 2.30 8.38 18.20
CA PRO A 148 2.91 7.46 17.22
C PRO A 148 3.12 6.05 17.78
N SER A 149 3.39 5.90 19.08
CA SER A 149 3.55 4.58 19.71
C SER A 149 2.26 3.77 19.66
N LEU A 150 1.12 4.41 19.91
CA LEU A 150 -0.19 3.75 19.79
C LEU A 150 -0.53 3.42 18.34
N ALA A 151 -0.18 4.31 17.40
CA ALA A 151 -0.36 4.05 15.97
C ALA A 151 0.44 2.83 15.50
N ILE A 152 1.69 2.69 15.95
CA ILE A 152 2.52 1.50 15.68
C ILE A 152 1.84 0.24 16.24
N ALA A 153 1.37 0.28 17.48
CA ALA A 153 0.69 -0.87 18.10
C ALA A 153 -0.59 -1.28 17.34
N PHE A 154 -1.36 -0.31 16.84
CA PHE A 154 -2.52 -0.60 16.00
C PHE A 154 -2.12 -1.24 14.66
N LEU A 155 -1.06 -0.76 14.01
CA LEU A 155 -0.59 -1.34 12.74
C LEU A 155 0.03 -2.73 12.92
N ASP A 156 0.73 -2.99 14.02
CA ASP A 156 1.21 -4.34 14.34
C ASP A 156 0.03 -5.29 14.57
N SER A 157 -0.98 -4.86 15.32
CA SER A 157 -2.22 -5.64 15.54
C SER A 157 -2.97 -5.86 14.22
N ALA A 158 -2.97 -4.87 13.32
CA ALA A 158 -3.57 -4.97 11.99
C ALA A 158 -2.84 -6.01 11.14
N ALA A 159 -1.51 -6.03 11.20
CA ALA A 159 -0.69 -7.02 10.50
C ALA A 159 -0.97 -8.44 10.99
N ASP A 160 -1.03 -8.63 12.32
CA ASP A 160 -1.34 -9.92 12.93
C ASP A 160 -2.72 -10.42 12.51
N ALA A 161 -3.74 -9.55 12.54
CA ALA A 161 -5.09 -9.89 12.12
C ALA A 161 -5.18 -10.28 10.63
N ALA A 162 -4.48 -9.57 9.74
CA ALA A 162 -4.47 -9.86 8.31
C ALA A 162 -3.62 -11.08 7.92
N SER A 163 -2.62 -11.45 8.73
CA SER A 163 -1.60 -12.45 8.36
C SER A 163 -2.15 -13.80 7.91
N ALA A 164 -3.27 -14.25 8.49
CA ALA A 164 -3.89 -15.53 8.18
C ALA A 164 -4.71 -15.54 6.87
N VAL A 165 -5.05 -14.37 6.33
CA VAL A 165 -5.95 -14.21 5.16
C VAL A 165 -5.28 -13.51 3.98
N SER A 166 -4.41 -12.54 4.23
CA SER A 166 -3.60 -11.84 3.23
C SER A 166 -2.24 -11.45 3.82
N ALA A 167 -1.22 -12.25 3.50
CA ALA A 167 0.16 -11.90 3.84
C ALA A 167 0.60 -10.54 3.24
N PRO A 168 0.26 -10.19 1.98
CA PRO A 168 0.57 -8.87 1.44
C PRO A 168 -0.03 -7.72 2.24
N LEU A 169 -1.29 -7.84 2.69
CA LEU A 169 -1.92 -6.81 3.52
C LEU A 169 -1.18 -6.65 4.85
N ALA A 170 -0.80 -7.75 5.50
CA ALA A 170 0.02 -7.70 6.70
C ALA A 170 1.37 -7.01 6.45
N GLY A 171 2.00 -7.28 5.30
CA GLY A 171 3.24 -6.61 4.90
C GLY A 171 3.09 -5.10 4.72
N ILE A 172 1.97 -4.63 4.18
CA ILE A 172 1.66 -3.19 4.06
C ILE A 172 1.54 -2.55 5.45
N MET A 173 0.83 -3.20 6.37
CA MET A 173 0.67 -2.69 7.74
C MET A 173 2.02 -2.56 8.46
N LEU A 174 2.88 -3.57 8.35
CA LEU A 174 4.24 -3.55 8.90
C LEU A 174 5.12 -2.46 8.26
N GLY A 175 4.98 -2.25 6.94
CA GLY A 175 5.64 -1.16 6.23
C GLY A 175 5.22 0.22 6.75
N GLY A 176 3.92 0.42 7.00
CA GLY A 176 3.38 1.62 7.62
C GLY A 176 3.91 1.83 9.04
N ALA A 177 3.90 0.79 9.89
CA ALA A 177 4.43 0.85 11.24
C ALA A 177 5.92 1.23 11.24
N ALA A 178 6.71 0.61 10.35
CA ALA A 178 8.13 0.92 10.20
C ALA A 178 8.40 2.35 9.71
N ALA A 179 7.53 2.91 8.87
CA ALA A 179 7.64 4.31 8.46
C ALA A 179 7.50 5.25 9.67
N ILE A 180 6.54 4.99 10.56
CA ILE A 180 6.38 5.75 11.81
C ILE A 180 7.60 5.55 12.72
N CYS A 181 8.09 4.31 12.88
CA CYS A 181 9.29 4.03 13.66
C CYS A 181 10.48 4.88 13.20
N ARG A 182 10.72 4.96 11.89
CA ARG A 182 11.79 5.78 11.32
C ARG A 182 11.62 7.25 11.71
N ASP A 183 10.42 7.79 11.60
CA ASP A 183 10.17 9.22 11.81
C ASP A 183 10.36 9.63 13.29
N ILE A 184 10.17 8.69 14.23
CA ILE A 184 10.39 8.91 15.67
C ILE A 184 11.72 8.36 16.20
N GLY A 185 12.55 7.74 15.35
CA GLY A 185 13.80 7.10 15.74
C GLY A 185 13.66 5.81 16.55
N ASP A 186 12.53 5.10 16.44
CA ASP A 186 12.32 3.80 17.08
C ASP A 186 13.12 2.69 16.37
N PRO A 187 13.93 1.89 17.09
CA PRO A 187 14.82 0.90 16.50
C PRO A 187 14.08 -0.32 15.92
N GLY A 188 12.79 -0.51 16.24
CA GLY A 188 11.98 -1.63 15.78
C GLY A 188 11.58 -1.56 14.30
N GLY A 189 11.95 -0.49 13.58
CA GLY A 189 11.62 -0.33 12.17
C GLY A 189 12.25 -1.40 11.25
N VAL A 190 13.51 -1.79 11.49
CA VAL A 190 14.23 -2.74 10.62
C VAL A 190 13.57 -4.11 10.59
N GLN A 191 13.25 -4.67 11.76
CA GLN A 191 12.61 -5.98 11.87
C GLN A 191 11.25 -6.00 11.17
N ARG A 192 10.47 -4.91 11.28
CA ARG A 192 9.18 -4.75 10.60
C ARG A 192 9.35 -4.69 9.09
N LEU A 193 10.33 -3.96 8.57
CA LEU A 193 10.61 -3.90 7.12
C LEU A 193 11.03 -5.26 6.55
N GLU A 194 11.89 -6.01 7.26
CA GLU A 194 12.29 -7.36 6.83
C GLU A 194 11.13 -8.35 6.84
N HIS A 195 10.21 -8.22 7.82
CA HIS A 195 8.99 -9.01 7.84
C HIS A 195 8.04 -8.60 6.70
N ALA A 196 7.86 -7.30 6.47
CA ALA A 196 7.06 -6.79 5.38
C ALA A 196 7.53 -7.30 4.00
N LEU A 197 8.85 -7.31 3.75
CA LEU A 197 9.41 -7.84 2.50
C LEU A 197 9.11 -9.32 2.30
N ARG A 198 9.17 -10.13 3.37
CA ARG A 198 8.80 -11.56 3.31
C ARG A 198 7.31 -11.75 3.04
N ALA A 199 6.47 -10.94 3.67
CA ALA A 199 5.01 -11.02 3.52
C ALA A 199 4.52 -10.54 2.14
N LEU A 200 5.29 -9.68 1.48
CA LEU A 200 5.03 -9.15 0.12
C LEU A 200 5.73 -9.96 -0.98
N ASP A 201 6.30 -11.11 -0.69
CA ASP A 201 6.92 -11.95 -1.72
C ASP A 201 5.86 -12.48 -2.69
N GLY A 202 6.14 -12.40 -4.00
CA GLY A 202 5.17 -12.73 -5.07
C GLY A 202 3.97 -11.80 -5.23
N ALA A 203 3.93 -10.66 -4.51
CA ALA A 203 2.91 -9.62 -4.68
C ALA A 203 3.30 -8.65 -5.81
N ASP A 204 3.15 -9.08 -7.06
CA ASP A 204 3.70 -8.40 -8.23
C ASP A 204 3.09 -7.02 -8.49
N ASP A 205 1.79 -6.86 -8.25
CA ASP A 205 1.11 -5.57 -8.38
C ASP A 205 1.41 -4.61 -7.22
N LEU A 206 2.08 -5.09 -6.17
CA LEU A 206 2.57 -4.30 -5.04
C LEU A 206 4.05 -3.91 -5.14
N ARG A 207 4.64 -3.98 -6.34
CA ARG A 207 6.05 -3.64 -6.58
C ARG A 207 6.46 -2.24 -6.11
N VAL A 208 5.58 -1.23 -6.18
CA VAL A 208 5.90 0.13 -5.72
C VAL A 208 6.06 0.17 -4.20
N VAL A 209 5.10 -0.42 -3.47
CA VAL A 209 5.17 -0.55 -2.00
C VAL A 209 6.42 -1.33 -1.58
N ARG A 210 6.70 -2.44 -2.26
CA ARG A 210 7.94 -3.22 -2.02
C ARG A 210 9.19 -2.39 -2.25
N ALA A 211 9.23 -1.56 -3.29
CA ALA A 211 10.35 -0.67 -3.56
C ALA A 211 10.53 0.40 -2.48
N GLU A 212 9.44 0.95 -1.95
CA GLU A 212 9.46 1.90 -0.83
C GLU A 212 10.01 1.28 0.45
N ILE A 213 9.62 0.03 0.74
CA ILE A 213 10.13 -0.73 1.89
C ILE A 213 11.63 -1.00 1.73
N HIS A 214 12.08 -1.46 0.55
CA HIS A 214 13.50 -1.62 0.26
C HIS A 214 14.25 -0.29 0.42
N LEU A 215 13.71 0.81 -0.11
CA LEU A 215 14.31 2.14 0.00
C LEU A 215 14.36 2.63 1.46
N CYS A 216 13.35 2.33 2.27
CA CYS A 216 13.33 2.65 3.70
C CYS A 216 14.44 1.88 4.44
N LEU A 217 14.53 0.58 4.21
CA LEU A 217 15.53 -0.29 4.82
C LEU A 217 16.95 0.12 4.42
N ALA A 218 17.16 0.43 3.13
CA ALA A 218 18.43 0.95 2.63
C ALA A 218 18.85 2.24 3.35
N ARG A 219 17.92 3.18 3.55
CA ARG A 219 18.17 4.45 4.26
C ARG A 219 18.58 4.25 5.71
N ILE A 220 17.86 3.39 6.45
CA ILE A 220 18.19 3.10 7.85
C ILE A 220 19.58 2.47 7.97
N ILE A 221 19.88 1.46 7.14
CA ILE A 221 21.20 0.80 7.15
C ILE A 221 22.31 1.78 6.77
N HIS A 222 22.06 2.65 5.78
CA HIS A 222 23.01 3.66 5.33
C HIS A 222 23.29 4.69 6.44
N GLU A 223 22.26 5.15 7.15
CA GLU A 223 22.42 6.05 8.29
C GLU A 223 23.27 5.41 9.41
N GLN A 224 23.00 4.15 9.76
CA GLN A 224 23.80 3.39 10.70
C GLN A 224 25.26 3.21 10.24
N ALA A 225 25.50 3.22 8.92
CA ALA A 225 26.83 3.08 8.36
C ALA A 225 27.76 4.27 8.63
N GLN A 226 27.23 5.41 9.09
CA GLN A 226 28.05 6.52 9.58
C GLN A 226 28.94 6.11 10.77
N SER A 227 28.45 5.20 11.61
CA SER A 227 29.20 4.65 12.75
C SER A 227 29.91 3.33 12.42
N ASN A 228 29.53 2.67 11.32
CA ASN A 228 30.12 1.41 10.87
C ASN A 228 30.04 1.28 9.34
N THR A 229 31.07 1.72 8.63
CA THR A 229 31.09 1.77 7.16
C THR A 229 30.94 0.41 6.47
N ALA A 230 31.16 -0.71 7.17
CA ALA A 230 30.90 -2.04 6.64
C ALA A 230 29.41 -2.30 6.32
N LEU A 231 28.49 -1.51 6.91
CA LEU A 231 27.06 -1.61 6.65
C LEU A 231 26.65 -1.09 5.26
N LEU A 232 27.47 -0.27 4.59
CA LEU A 232 27.17 0.20 3.23
C LEU A 232 27.01 -0.95 2.24
N ALA A 233 27.78 -2.03 2.41
CA ALA A 233 27.65 -3.24 1.60
C ALA A 233 26.28 -3.92 1.77
N LYS A 234 25.58 -3.72 2.90
CA LYS A 234 24.23 -4.22 3.14
C LYS A 234 23.14 -3.29 2.59
N ALA A 235 23.37 -1.98 2.56
CA ALA A 235 22.40 -1.01 2.02
C ALA A 235 22.28 -1.09 0.48
N ILE A 236 23.40 -1.29 -0.22
CA ILE A 236 23.48 -1.29 -1.70
C ILE A 236 22.49 -2.28 -2.35
N PRO A 237 22.38 -3.56 -1.93
CA PRO A 237 21.40 -4.49 -2.47
C PRO A 237 19.95 -3.97 -2.39
N HIS A 238 19.56 -3.32 -1.29
CA HIS A 238 18.20 -2.78 -1.15
C HIS A 238 17.93 -1.62 -2.11
N TYR A 239 18.91 -0.73 -2.35
CA TYR A 239 18.76 0.29 -3.39
C TYR A 239 18.58 -0.32 -4.78
N HIS A 240 19.35 -1.37 -5.10
CA HIS A 240 19.19 -2.10 -6.36
C HIS A 240 17.83 -2.79 -6.48
N SER A 241 17.34 -3.46 -5.42
CA SER A 241 16.02 -4.07 -5.41
C SER A 241 14.91 -3.05 -5.64
N ALA A 242 14.97 -1.88 -5.01
CA ALA A 242 14.02 -0.80 -5.26
C ALA A 242 14.03 -0.38 -6.75
N LEU A 243 15.21 -0.20 -7.34
CA LEU A 243 15.38 0.17 -8.76
C LEU A 243 14.97 -0.93 -9.75
N GLN A 244 14.94 -2.20 -9.34
CA GLN A 244 14.42 -3.31 -10.15
C GLN A 244 12.89 -3.35 -10.15
N LEU A 245 12.25 -2.93 -9.05
CA LEU A 245 10.81 -2.96 -8.87
C LEU A 245 10.08 -1.75 -9.48
N VAL A 246 10.73 -0.58 -9.51
CA VAL A 246 10.13 0.65 -10.04
C VAL A 246 10.89 1.24 -11.22
N ARG A 247 10.14 1.82 -12.15
CA ARG A 247 10.67 2.64 -13.24
C ARG A 247 10.41 4.11 -12.93
N ARG A 248 11.17 5.00 -13.58
CA ARG A 248 11.04 6.46 -13.44
C ARG A 248 9.62 6.97 -13.62
N ASN A 249 8.85 6.40 -14.56
CA ASN A 249 7.49 6.89 -14.85
C ASN A 249 6.45 6.37 -13.85
N ASP A 250 6.72 5.26 -13.16
CA ASP A 250 5.74 4.59 -12.30
C ASP A 250 5.77 5.16 -10.89
N ALA A 251 6.97 5.40 -10.36
CA ALA A 251 7.21 5.97 -9.03
C ALA A 251 8.43 6.90 -9.08
N PRO A 252 8.32 8.09 -9.68
CA PRO A 252 9.46 8.96 -10.00
C PRO A 252 10.30 9.34 -8.77
N LEU A 253 9.63 9.67 -7.66
CA LEU A 253 10.31 10.07 -6.42
C LEU A 253 11.04 8.90 -5.77
N VAL A 254 10.41 7.72 -5.68
CA VAL A 254 11.03 6.49 -5.15
C VAL A 254 12.25 6.11 -5.98
N TRP A 255 12.10 6.13 -7.31
CA TRP A 255 13.19 5.84 -8.25
C TRP A 255 14.36 6.83 -8.11
N ALA A 256 14.08 8.13 -8.02
CA ALA A 256 15.10 9.16 -7.84
C ALA A 256 15.81 9.06 -6.49
N ALA A 257 15.06 8.81 -5.41
CA ALA A 257 15.61 8.62 -4.07
C ALA A 257 16.49 7.37 -3.98
N ALA A 258 16.10 6.27 -4.64
CA ALA A 258 16.93 5.06 -4.71
C ALA A 258 18.24 5.30 -5.46
N HIS A 259 18.20 6.02 -6.59
CA HIS A 259 19.42 6.42 -7.32
C HIS A 259 20.31 7.36 -6.50
N ALA A 260 19.74 8.35 -5.83
CA ALA A 260 20.50 9.28 -4.99
C ALA A 260 21.17 8.55 -3.81
N GLY A 261 20.43 7.66 -3.14
CA GLY A 261 20.96 6.85 -2.04
C GLY A 261 22.05 5.87 -2.50
N LEU A 262 21.87 5.23 -3.66
CA LEU A 262 22.87 4.35 -4.25
C LEU A 262 24.17 5.11 -4.58
N ALA A 263 24.05 6.32 -5.16
CA ALA A 263 25.21 7.15 -5.43
C ALA A 263 25.95 7.54 -4.15
N ALA A 264 25.21 8.01 -3.13
CA ALA A 264 25.79 8.35 -1.84
C ALA A 264 26.52 7.16 -1.22
N ALA A 265 25.94 5.95 -1.28
CA ALA A 265 26.55 4.75 -0.72
C ALA A 265 27.86 4.40 -1.43
N TYR A 266 27.93 4.50 -2.76
CA TYR A 266 29.16 4.26 -3.51
C TYR A 266 30.24 5.32 -3.28
N LEU A 267 29.84 6.58 -3.03
CA LEU A 267 30.77 7.68 -2.77
C LEU A 267 31.38 7.62 -1.36
N THR A 268 30.64 7.09 -0.38
CA THR A 268 31.08 7.02 1.02
C THR A 268 31.71 5.67 1.39
N MET A 269 31.57 4.64 0.54
CA MET A 269 32.13 3.32 0.80
C MET A 269 33.67 3.36 0.83
N PRO A 270 34.33 2.77 1.85
CA PRO A 270 35.79 2.73 1.92
C PRO A 270 36.41 2.16 0.64
N MET A 271 37.40 2.86 0.10
CA MET A 271 38.16 2.44 -1.08
C MET A 271 39.22 1.41 -0.69
N VAL A 272 38.81 0.14 -0.62
CA VAL A 272 39.72 -0.96 -0.24
C VAL A 272 40.33 -1.67 -1.47
N GLU A 273 39.83 -1.40 -2.70
CA GLU A 273 40.25 -2.11 -3.93
C GLU A 273 40.30 -1.21 -5.18
N ALA A 274 40.92 -1.71 -6.25
CA ALA A 274 41.03 -1.10 -7.59
C ALA A 274 39.68 -0.82 -8.30
N SER A 275 38.55 -1.20 -7.68
CA SER A 275 37.19 -0.97 -8.19
C SER A 275 36.68 0.47 -8.01
N GLY A 276 37.48 1.38 -7.43
CA GLY A 276 37.09 2.77 -7.12
C GLY A 276 36.61 3.59 -8.32
N GLN A 277 37.27 3.51 -9.48
CA GLN A 277 36.85 4.25 -10.68
C GLN A 277 35.50 3.78 -11.23
N LEU A 278 35.23 2.47 -11.20
CA LEU A 278 33.95 1.92 -11.61
C LEU A 278 32.82 2.39 -10.69
N ARG A 279 33.05 2.40 -9.37
CA ARG A 279 32.08 2.90 -8.38
C ARG A 279 31.76 4.38 -8.59
N LEU A 280 32.77 5.21 -8.86
CA LEU A 280 32.56 6.64 -9.18
C LEU A 280 31.73 6.81 -10.45
N GLY A 281 31.98 6.00 -11.49
CA GLY A 281 31.17 6.00 -12.71
C GLY A 281 29.70 5.67 -12.44
N VAL A 282 29.44 4.64 -11.63
CA VAL A 282 28.08 4.23 -11.22
C VAL A 282 27.40 5.31 -10.39
N ALA A 283 28.11 5.92 -9.43
CA ALA A 283 27.57 6.99 -8.60
C ALA A 283 27.20 8.23 -9.44
N ALA A 284 28.09 8.65 -10.35
CA ALA A 284 27.83 9.77 -11.25
C ALA A 284 26.61 9.52 -12.16
N GLN A 285 26.46 8.30 -12.68
CA GLN A 285 25.29 7.93 -13.49
C GLN A 285 23.99 7.91 -12.66
N SER A 286 24.06 7.43 -11.42
CA SER A 286 22.91 7.39 -10.51
C SER A 286 22.47 8.82 -10.13
N LEU A 287 23.41 9.71 -9.82
CA LEU A 287 23.12 11.14 -9.60
C LEU A 287 22.48 11.80 -10.82
N ARG A 288 23.03 11.59 -12.02
CA ARG A 288 22.42 12.09 -13.26
C ARG A 288 20.99 11.60 -13.42
N SER A 289 20.74 10.32 -13.11
CA SER A 289 19.42 9.70 -13.18
C SER A 289 18.44 10.39 -12.22
N ALA A 290 18.80 10.52 -10.95
CA ALA A 290 17.98 11.19 -9.93
C ALA A 290 17.66 12.64 -10.31
N LEU A 291 18.64 13.40 -10.81
CA LEU A 291 18.46 14.80 -11.24
C LEU A 291 17.43 14.95 -12.36
N THR A 292 17.21 13.94 -13.22
CA THR A 292 16.16 14.03 -14.25
C THR A 292 14.74 14.13 -13.68
N VAL A 293 14.55 13.70 -12.43
CA VAL A 293 13.26 13.81 -11.72
C VAL A 293 13.25 15.07 -10.86
N TYR A 294 14.27 15.28 -10.02
CA TYR A 294 14.27 16.43 -9.11
C TYR A 294 14.21 17.77 -9.84
N THR A 295 14.90 17.90 -10.97
CA THR A 295 14.79 19.12 -11.81
C THR A 295 13.40 19.30 -12.42
N ARG A 296 12.67 18.23 -12.73
CA ARG A 296 11.29 18.29 -13.25
C ARG A 296 10.29 18.61 -12.15
N THR A 297 10.51 18.15 -10.93
CA THR A 297 9.63 18.44 -9.79
C THR A 297 9.84 19.84 -9.25
N GLU A 298 11.09 20.32 -9.22
CA GLU A 298 11.45 21.68 -8.81
C GLU A 298 11.12 22.72 -9.89
N TYR A 299 11.21 22.33 -11.17
CA TYR A 299 10.86 23.15 -12.33
C TYR A 299 10.02 22.34 -13.34
N PRO A 300 8.72 22.10 -13.05
CA PRO A 300 7.85 21.47 -14.02
C PRO A 300 7.79 22.37 -15.26
N ARG A 301 8.18 21.86 -16.43
CA ARG A 301 8.08 22.62 -17.68
C ARG A 301 6.63 23.01 -17.92
N SER A 302 6.24 24.21 -17.51
CA SER A 302 5.08 24.92 -17.99
C SER A 302 5.40 25.43 -19.40
N GLY A 303 5.11 24.60 -20.41
CA GLY A 303 4.95 25.10 -21.77
C GLY A 303 3.53 25.65 -21.91
N PRO A 304 3.32 26.88 -22.42
CA PRO A 304 1.97 27.35 -22.71
C PRO A 304 1.38 26.47 -23.82
N ALA A 305 0.15 26.01 -23.61
CA ALA A 305 -0.70 25.55 -24.70
C ALA A 305 -1.03 26.78 -25.54
N PHE A 306 -0.41 26.88 -26.72
CA PHE A 306 -0.91 27.81 -27.73
C PHE A 306 -2.18 27.20 -28.32
N SER A 307 -3.28 27.94 -28.17
CA SER A 307 -4.56 27.79 -28.86
C SER A 307 -4.41 27.89 -30.38
#